data_AF-A0A4Y2ETA5-F1
#
_entry.id   AF-A0A4Y2ETA5-F1
#
_cell.length_a   1.000
_cell.length_b   1.000
_cell.length_c   1.000
_cell.angle_alpha   90.00
_cell.angle_beta   90.00
_cell.angle_gamma   90.00
#
_symmetry.space_group_name_H-M   'P 1'
#
loop_
_entity.id
_entity.type
_entity.pdbx_description
1 polymer ?
#
loop_
_entity_poly.entity_id
_entity_poly.type
_entity_poly.pdbx_seq_one_letter_code
_entity_poly.pdbx_strand_id
1 'polypeptide(L)'
;MEVNSSIPVLTPNNWNTWKRDMQVILMHYGCWQFIIKTEPADPDVGSTYKEKYDFQLRKDRTFTLIHTNISSELKSLISDTTDGAVAWKILKAHFEPMT
;
A
#
# COMPACT_ATOMS: atom_id res chain seq x y z
N MET A 1 -4.12 1.66 -21.07
CA MET A 1 -3.32 2.88 -20.89
C MET A 1 -2.77 2.82 -19.48
N GLU A 2 -1.47 2.61 -19.32
CA GLU A 2 -0.82 2.70 -18.02
C GLU A 2 -0.85 4.18 -17.64
N VAL A 3 -1.60 4.53 -16.60
CA VAL A 3 -1.52 5.88 -16.06
C VAL A 3 -0.14 5.98 -15.42
N ASN A 4 0.78 6.69 -16.08
CA ASN A 4 2.06 7.11 -15.52
C ASN A 4 1.78 8.20 -14.47
N SER A 5 1.06 7.85 -13.40
CA SER A 5 0.84 8.70 -12.24
C SER A 5 2.11 8.64 -11.39
N SER A 6 3.15 9.38 -11.82
CA SER A 6 4.31 9.60 -10.98
C SER A 6 3.88 10.52 -9.84
N ILE A 7 3.58 9.94 -8.68
CA ILE A 7 3.40 10.70 -7.45
C ILE A 7 4.79 11.06 -6.91
N PRO A 8 4.93 12.15 -6.14
CA PRO A 8 6.21 12.45 -5.51
C PRO A 8 6.65 11.26 -4.66
N VAL A 9 7.95 10.95 -4.64
CA VAL A 9 8.51 9.96 -3.71
C VAL A 9 8.32 10.46 -2.27
N LEU A 10 7.96 9.59 -1.33
CA LEU A 10 7.82 9.95 0.07
C LEU A 10 9.17 10.38 0.64
N THR A 11 9.18 11.56 1.23
CA THR A 11 10.28 12.16 1.98
C THR A 11 9.75 12.61 3.34
N PRO A 12 10.64 12.93 4.29
CA PRO A 12 10.19 13.43 5.58
C PRO A 12 9.30 14.68 5.53
N ASN A 13 9.39 15.46 4.45
CA ASN A 13 8.76 16.77 4.33
C ASN A 13 7.43 16.78 3.55
N ASN A 14 7.00 15.66 2.97
CA ASN A 14 5.84 15.64 2.05
C ASN A 14 4.77 14.58 2.40
N TRP A 15 4.77 14.05 3.63
CA TRP A 15 3.85 13.01 4.07
C TRP A 15 2.37 13.28 3.71
N ASN A 16 1.86 14.48 3.97
CA ASN A 16 0.44 14.79 3.73
C ASN A 16 0.05 14.75 2.24
N THR A 17 0.93 15.20 1.36
CA THR A 17 0.72 15.13 -0.09
C THR A 17 0.85 13.69 -0.57
N TRP A 18 1.95 13.02 -0.20
CA TRP A 18 2.18 11.62 -0.55
C TRP A 18 1.05 10.70 -0.10
N LYS A 19 0.56 10.87 1.12
CA LYS A 19 -0.53 10.04 1.69
C LYS A 19 -1.80 10.12 0.82
N ARG A 20 -2.19 11.32 0.38
CA ARG A 20 -3.38 11.50 -0.46
C ARG A 20 -3.18 10.90 -1.85
N ASP A 21 -2.03 11.16 -2.45
CA ASP A 21 -1.70 10.68 -3.79
C ASP A 21 -1.55 9.15 -3.84
N MET A 22 -0.88 8.58 -2.84
CA MET A 22 -0.75 7.13 -2.69
C MET A 22 -2.10 6.47 -2.43
N GLN A 23 -2.98 7.07 -1.63
CA GLN A 23 -4.34 6.58 -1.44
C GLN A 23 -5.09 6.50 -2.79
N VAL A 24 -4.99 7.52 -3.65
CA VAL A 24 -5.61 7.52 -4.99
C VAL A 24 -5.04 6.42 -5.87
N ILE A 25 -3.72 6.21 -5.87
CA ILE A 25 -3.07 5.11 -6.59
C ILE A 25 -3.58 3.75 -6.10
N LEU A 26 -3.63 3.55 -4.78
CA LEU A 26 -4.12 2.29 -4.21
C LEU A 26 -5.60 2.06 -4.53
N MET A 27 -6.42 3.11 -4.61
CA MET A 27 -7.81 3.00 -5.08
C MET A 27 -7.87 2.60 -6.56
N HIS A 28 -7.05 3.20 -7.43
CA HIS A 28 -6.99 2.86 -8.86
C HIS A 28 -6.69 1.38 -9.10
N TYR A 29 -5.80 0.79 -8.29
CA TYR A 29 -5.45 -0.64 -8.38
C TYR A 29 -6.31 -1.56 -7.50
N GLY A 30 -7.36 -1.07 -6.85
CA GLY A 30 -8.19 -1.86 -5.93
C GLY A 30 -7.45 -2.34 -4.68
N CYS A 31 -6.29 -1.77 -4.37
CA CYS A 31 -5.42 -2.13 -3.26
C CYS A 31 -5.82 -1.41 -1.94
N TRP A 32 -6.55 -0.29 -2.02
CA TRP A 32 -6.91 0.50 -0.85
C TRP A 32 -7.69 -0.28 0.21
N GLN A 33 -8.51 -1.25 -0.22
CA GLN A 33 -9.32 -2.10 0.67
C GLN A 33 -8.47 -2.91 1.67
N PHE A 34 -7.23 -3.27 1.30
CA PHE A 34 -6.28 -3.91 2.21
C PHE A 34 -5.82 -2.97 3.33
N ILE A 35 -5.63 -1.68 3.02
CA ILE A 35 -5.18 -0.67 3.99
C ILE A 35 -6.27 -0.40 5.04
N ILE A 36 -7.52 -0.26 4.60
CA ILE A 36 -8.68 -0.01 5.48
C ILE A 36 -9.33 -1.29 6.02
N LYS A 37 -8.78 -2.46 5.66
CA LYS A 37 -9.25 -3.80 6.10
C LYS A 37 -10.73 -4.07 5.81
N THR A 38 -11.20 -3.63 4.65
CA THR A 38 -12.56 -3.87 4.16
C THR A 38 -12.63 -4.90 3.04
N GLU A 39 -11.48 -5.43 2.60
CA GLU A 39 -11.43 -6.56 1.68
C GLU A 39 -12.10 -7.78 2.37
N PRO A 40 -12.91 -8.57 1.64
CA PRO A 40 -13.42 -9.84 2.16
C PRO A 40 -12.30 -10.72 2.70
N ALA A 41 -12.62 -11.62 3.63
CA ALA A 41 -11.67 -12.63 4.08
C ALA A 41 -11.08 -13.40 2.88
N ASP A 42 -9.86 -13.91 3.06
CA ASP A 42 -9.08 -14.66 2.06
C ASP A 42 -10.01 -15.58 1.24
N PRO A 43 -9.96 -15.58 -0.11
CA PRO A 43 -10.87 -16.33 -0.95
C PRO A 43 -11.10 -17.76 -0.45
N ASP A 44 -12.34 -18.03 -0.04
CA ASP A 44 -12.77 -19.26 0.64
C ASP A 44 -12.55 -20.53 -0.21
N VAL A 45 -12.83 -21.69 0.38
CA VAL A 45 -12.76 -23.01 -0.28
C VAL A 45 -13.55 -23.03 -1.61
N GLY A 46 -14.61 -22.23 -1.73
CA GLY A 46 -15.42 -22.10 -2.95
C GLY A 46 -14.89 -21.14 -4.03
N SER A 47 -13.86 -20.33 -3.73
CA SER A 47 -13.30 -19.40 -4.71
C SER A 47 -12.47 -20.11 -5.78
N THR A 48 -12.63 -19.64 -7.01
CA THR A 48 -11.89 -20.08 -8.18
C THR A 48 -10.39 -19.80 -8.03
N TYR A 49 -9.56 -20.55 -8.75
CA TYR A 49 -8.12 -20.28 -8.82
C TYR A 49 -7.82 -18.83 -9.25
N LYS A 50 -8.60 -18.30 -10.18
CA LYS A 50 -8.45 -16.93 -10.67
C LYS A 50 -8.68 -15.90 -9.57
N GLU A 51 -9.73 -16.06 -8.76
CA GLU A 51 -10.01 -15.14 -7.65
C GLU A 51 -8.91 -15.17 -6.59
N LYS A 52 -8.39 -16.36 -6.26
CA LYS A 52 -7.25 -16.54 -5.34
C LYS A 52 -6.00 -15.84 -5.86
N TYR A 53 -5.70 -16.02 -7.14
CA TYR A 53 -4.57 -15.38 -7.80
C TYR A 53 -4.73 -13.85 -7.83
N ASP A 54 -5.90 -13.34 -8.25
CA ASP A 54 -6.16 -11.90 -8.34
C ASP A 54 -6.10 -11.23 -6.96
N PHE A 55 -6.61 -11.90 -5.91
CA PHE A 55 -6.50 -11.43 -4.53
C PHE A 55 -5.04 -11.32 -4.08
N GLN A 56 -4.26 -12.40 -4.24
CA GLN A 56 -2.84 -12.39 -3.86
C GLN A 56 -2.05 -11.34 -4.64
N LEU A 57 -2.34 -11.19 -5.94
CA LEU A 57 -1.71 -10.17 -6.78
C LEU A 57 -2.01 -8.75 -6.30
N ARG A 58 -3.25 -8.44 -5.87
CA ARG A 58 -3.57 -7.13 -5.28
C ARG A 58 -2.88 -6.92 -3.94
N LYS A 59 -2.79 -7.96 -3.11
CA LYS A 59 -2.07 -7.91 -1.83
C LYS A 59 -0.58 -7.59 -2.03
N ASP A 60 0.10 -8.31 -2.91
CA ASP A 60 1.53 -8.09 -3.23
C ASP A 60 1.76 -6.72 -3.90
N ARG A 61 0.83 -6.30 -4.76
CA ARG A 61 0.85 -4.97 -5.39
C ARG A 61 0.70 -3.84 -4.37
N THR A 62 -0.09 -4.02 -3.31
CA THR A 62 -0.25 -3.01 -2.25
C THR A 62 1.10 -2.64 -1.62
N PHE A 63 1.88 -3.64 -1.21
CA PHE A 63 3.22 -3.40 -0.67
C PHE A 63 4.19 -2.87 -1.71
N THR A 64 4.18 -3.43 -2.92
CA THR A 64 5.07 -3.01 -4.00
C THR A 64 4.91 -1.52 -4.32
N LEU A 65 3.66 -1.04 -4.44
CA LEU A 65 3.37 0.37 -4.71
C LEU A 65 3.88 1.30 -3.61
N ILE A 66 3.72 0.91 -2.33
CA ILE A 66 4.26 1.67 -1.21
C ILE A 66 5.78 1.69 -1.28
N HIS A 67 6.43 0.52 -1.36
CA HIS A 67 7.88 0.40 -1.31
C HIS A 67 8.60 1.12 -2.47
N THR A 68 8.03 1.12 -3.67
CA THR A 68 8.66 1.79 -4.83
C THR A 68 8.51 3.31 -4.81
N ASN A 69 7.55 3.84 -4.04
CA ASN A 69 7.26 5.27 -3.96
C ASN A 69 7.72 5.92 -2.65
N ILE A 70 8.64 5.30 -1.92
CA ILE A 70 9.29 5.90 -0.75
C ILE A 70 10.79 6.09 -0.95
N SER A 71 11.35 7.10 -0.31
CA SER A 71 12.80 7.35 -0.33
C SER A 71 13.58 6.22 0.35
N SER A 72 14.84 6.05 -0.04
CA SER A 72 15.71 5.00 0.50
C SER A 72 15.88 5.07 2.02
N GLU A 73 15.86 6.28 2.60
CA GLU A 73 15.91 6.50 4.05
C GLU A 73 14.72 5.82 4.76
N LEU A 74 13.51 6.00 4.23
CA LEU A 74 12.27 5.49 4.83
C LEU A 74 12.03 4.00 4.54
N LYS A 75 12.72 3.40 3.56
CA LYS A 75 12.62 1.95 3.30
C LYS A 75 13.03 1.11 4.51
N SER A 76 13.99 1.60 5.29
CA SER A 76 14.42 0.94 6.53
C SER A 76 13.29 0.81 7.57
N LEU A 77 12.32 1.72 7.57
CA LEU A 77 11.19 1.67 8.51
C LEU A 77 10.26 0.47 8.26
N ILE A 78 10.19 -0.01 7.01
CA ILE A 78 9.27 -1.07 6.59
C ILE A 78 10.00 -2.34 6.14
N SER A 79 11.30 -2.48 6.42
CA SER A 79 12.12 -3.61 5.93
C SER A 79 11.66 -4.96 6.46
N ASP A 80 11.02 -4.98 7.63
CA ASP A 80 10.65 -6.21 8.33
C ASP A 80 9.25 -6.71 7.95
N THR A 81 8.62 -6.09 6.95
CA THR A 81 7.29 -6.47 6.47
C THR A 81 7.24 -6.48 4.94
N THR A 82 6.43 -7.38 4.39
CA THR A 82 5.95 -7.34 3.00
C THR A 82 4.44 -7.11 2.93
N ASP A 83 3.79 -6.91 4.07
CA ASP A 83 2.38 -6.56 4.15
C ASP A 83 2.19 -5.06 3.98
N GLY A 84 1.46 -4.66 2.95
CA GLY A 84 1.23 -3.25 2.60
C GLY A 84 0.43 -2.48 3.66
N ALA A 85 -0.49 -3.13 4.38
CA ALA A 85 -1.26 -2.49 5.45
C ALA A 85 -0.38 -2.26 6.69
N VAL A 86 0.51 -3.20 7.00
CA VAL A 86 1.52 -3.05 8.06
C VAL A 86 2.50 -1.93 7.71
N ALA A 87 3.02 -1.91 6.47
CA ALA A 87 3.93 -0.87 5.99
C ALA A 87 3.27 0.53 6.08
N TRP A 88 2.02 0.66 5.62
CA TRP A 88 1.26 1.90 5.74
C TRP A 88 1.08 2.35 7.19
N LYS A 89 0.77 1.43 8.10
CA LYS A 89 0.61 1.72 9.53
C LYS A 89 1.91 2.24 10.14
N ILE A 90 3.06 1.63 9.82
CA ILE A 90 4.37 2.06 10.31
C ILE A 90 4.70 3.47 9.82
N LEU A 91 4.54 3.73 8.52
CA LEU A 91 4.76 5.06 7.95
C LEU A 91 3.86 6.11 8.61
N LYS A 92 2.56 5.79 8.77
CA LYS A 92 1.62 6.68 9.46
C LYS A 92 2.04 6.97 10.90
N ALA A 93 2.45 5.95 11.66
CA ALA A 93 2.89 6.14 13.04
C ALA A 93 4.16 7.00 13.15
N HIS A 94 5.05 6.92 12.16
CA HIS A 94 6.25 7.73 12.09
C HIS A 94 5.95 9.22 11.83
N PHE A 95 5.01 9.53 10.93
CA PHE A 95 4.69 10.91 10.53
C PHE A 95 3.54 11.57 11.28
N GLU A 96 2.66 10.78 11.88
CA GLU A 96 1.52 11.21 12.67
C GLU A 96 1.58 10.55 14.06
N PRO A 97 2.62 10.83 14.88
CA PRO A 97 2.69 10.31 16.23
C PRO A 97 1.48 10.82 17.01
N MET A 98 0.79 9.93 17.73
CA MET A 98 -0.28 10.32 18.64
C MET A 98 0.33 11.20 19.73
N THR A 99 -0.06 12.47 19.77
CA THR A 99 0.18 13.39 20.89
C THR A 99 -0.65 13.02 22.10
#